data_AF-A0A150NTI7-F1
#
_entry.id   AF-A0A150NTI7-F1
#
_cell.length_a   1.000
_cell.length_b   1.000
_cell.length_c   1.000
_cell.angle_alpha   90.00
_cell.angle_beta   90.00
_cell.angle_gamma   90.00
#
_symmetry.space_group_name_H-M   'P 1'
#
loop_
_entity.id
_entity.type
_entity.pdbx_description
1 polymer ?
#
loop_
_entity_poly.entity_id
_entity_poly.type
_entity_poly.pdbx_seq_one_letter_code
_entity_poly.pdbx_strand_id
1 'polypeptide(L)' 'MQISDAEWQVMKIIWMQGEQTSTDLIRVLAERFDWSKSTIQTLLARLVEKECLTRKKKVSPLFIRRF' A
#
# COMPACT_ATOMS: atom_id res chain seq x y z
N MET A 1 -5.56 -8.38 16.11
CA MET A 1 -5.31 -7.72 14.81
C MET A 1 -5.00 -8.83 13.81
N GLN A 2 -5.95 -9.21 12.95
CA GLN A 2 -5.68 -10.14 11.86
C GLN A 2 -5.46 -9.33 10.58
N ILE A 3 -4.31 -9.54 9.97
CA ILE A 3 -3.98 -9.08 8.63
C ILE A 3 -4.22 -10.29 7.74
N SER A 4 -5.14 -10.19 6.78
CA SER A 4 -5.40 -11.26 5.82
C SER A 4 -4.18 -11.44 4.91
N ASP A 5 -3.98 -12.63 4.33
CA ASP A 5 -2.86 -12.90 3.42
C ASP A 5 -2.74 -11.84 2.32
N ALA A 6 -3.87 -11.41 1.75
CA ALA A 6 -3.91 -10.37 0.74
C ALA A 6 -3.38 -9.02 1.25
N GLU A 7 -3.77 -8.61 2.45
CA GLU A 7 -3.27 -7.38 3.09
C GLU A 7 -1.76 -7.48 3.38
N TRP A 8 -1.29 -8.65 3.79
CA TRP A 8 0.12 -8.89 4.07
C TRP A 8 0.98 -8.85 2.80
N GLN A 9 0.47 -9.35 1.68
CA GLN A 9 1.18 -9.26 0.40
C GLN A 9 1.30 -7.82 -0.09
N VAL A 10 0.24 -7.03 0.03
CA VAL A 10 0.28 -5.59 -0.25
C VAL A 10 1.34 -4.90 0.61
N MET A 11 1.36 -5.18 1.92
CA MET A 11 2.34 -4.63 2.85
C MET A 11 3.78 -5.03 2.48
N LYS A 12 4.01 -6.29 2.10
CA LYS A 12 5.32 -6.79 1.69
C LYS A 12 5.82 -6.11 0.41
N ILE A 13 4.96 -5.89 -0.59
CA ILE A 13 5.35 -5.17 -1.81
C ILE A 13 5.69 -3.71 -1.50
N ILE A 14 4.91 -3.04 -0.64
CA ILE A 14 5.21 -1.68 -0.20
C ILE A 14 6.57 -1.64 0.51
N TRP A 15 6.86 -2.60 1.38
CA TRP A 15 8.15 -2.71 2.07
C TRP A 15 9.32 -3.00 1.13
N MET A 16 9.14 -3.86 0.12
CA MET A 16 10.20 -4.18 -0.84
C MET A 16 10.48 -3.03 -1.80
N GLN A 17 9.45 -2.27 -2.20
CA GLN A 17 9.58 -1.23 -3.23
C GLN A 17 9.76 0.19 -2.67
N GLY A 18 9.54 0.41 -1.38
CA GLY A 18 9.80 1.69 -0.73
C GLY A 18 8.79 2.79 -1.11
N GLU A 19 9.27 4.02 -1.30
CA GLU A 19 8.42 5.18 -1.64
C GLU A 19 7.93 5.12 -3.10
N GLN A 20 6.91 4.32 -3.38
CA GLN A 20 6.22 4.32 -4.67
C GLN A 20 4.79 4.84 -4.60
N THR A 21 4.31 5.31 -5.74
CA THR A 21 2.94 5.80 -5.87
C THR A 21 1.94 4.66 -5.80
N SER A 22 0.74 4.95 -5.29
CA SER A 22 -0.36 3.97 -5.22
C SER A 22 -0.65 3.34 -6.58
N THR A 23 -0.46 4.07 -7.67
CA THR A 23 -0.69 3.60 -9.05
C THR A 23 0.29 2.50 -9.47
N ASP A 24 1.57 2.65 -9.14
CA ASP A 24 2.59 1.65 -9.46
C ASP A 24 2.36 0.38 -8.65
N LEU A 25 2.06 0.54 -7.37
CA LEU A 25 1.71 -0.57 -6.49
C LEU A 25 0.49 -1.35 -7.00
N ILE A 26 -0.56 -0.63 -7.41
CA ILE A 26 -1.76 -1.22 -8.00
C ILE A 26 -1.41 -2.01 -9.25
N ARG A 27 -0.52 -1.49 -10.09
CA ARG A 27 -0.10 -2.16 -11.31
C ARG A 27 0.67 -3.44 -11.01
N VAL A 28 1.64 -3.40 -10.11
CA VAL A 28 2.41 -4.58 -9.69
C VAL A 28 1.51 -5.63 -9.05
N LEU A 29 0.59 -5.23 -8.17
CA LEU A 29 -0.35 -6.13 -7.53
C LEU A 29 -1.33 -6.74 -8.53
N ALA A 30 -1.81 -5.96 -9.50
CA ALA A 30 -2.65 -6.47 -10.59
C ALA A 30 -1.87 -7.45 -11.48
N GLU A 31 -0.62 -7.16 -11.84
CA GLU A 31 0.22 -8.05 -12.67
C GLU A 31 0.65 -9.34 -11.94
N ARG A 32 0.83 -9.28 -10.61
CA ARG A 32 1.27 -10.43 -9.80
C ARG A 32 0.13 -11.32 -9.31
N PHE A 33 -1.03 -10.73 -8.99
CA PHE A 33 -2.14 -11.41 -8.33
C PHE A 33 -3.44 -11.38 -9.13
N ASP A 34 -3.46 -10.76 -10.31
CA ASP A 34 -4.64 -10.57 -11.16
C ASP A 34 -5.80 -9.86 -10.44
N TRP A 35 -5.47 -9.06 -9.41
CA TRP A 35 -6.49 -8.34 -8.66
C TRP A 35 -6.97 -7.11 -9.43
N SER A 36 -8.28 -6.92 -9.42
CA SER A 36 -8.90 -5.72 -9.93
C SER A 36 -8.53 -4.50 -9.10
N LYS A 37 -8.41 -3.35 -9.76
CA LYS A 37 -8.06 -2.04 -9.16
C LYS A 37 -8.88 -1.72 -7.91
N SER A 38 -10.17 -2.04 -7.95
CA SER A 38 -11.12 -1.84 -6.85
C SER A 38 -10.74 -2.64 -5.62
N THR A 39 -10.38 -3.92 -5.77
CA THR A 39 -9.94 -4.80 -4.68
C THR A 39 -8.69 -4.26 -4.00
N ILE A 40 -7.71 -3.83 -4.79
CA ILE A 40 -6.46 -3.26 -4.27
C ILE A 40 -6.73 -1.94 -3.54
N GLN A 41 -7.59 -1.07 -4.09
CA GLN A 41 -8.01 0.16 -3.43
C GLN A 41 -8.68 -0.10 -2.08
N THR A 42 -9.58 -1.08 -2.00
CA THR A 42 -10.23 -1.44 -0.73
C THR A 42 -9.25 -2.02 0.29
N LEU A 43 -8.31 -2.87 -0.15
CA LEU A 43 -7.26 -3.41 0.73
C LEU A 43 -6.35 -2.30 1.25
N LEU A 44 -5.92 -1.39 0.38
CA LEU A 44 -5.13 -0.22 0.77
C LEU A 44 -5.89 0.69 1.73
N ALA A 45 -7.17 0.94 1.48
CA ALA A 45 -8.01 1.74 2.37
C ALA A 45 -8.08 1.11 3.76
N ARG A 46 -8.32 -0.21 3.86
CA ARG A 46 -8.34 -0.94 5.13
C ARG A 46 -7.00 -0.92 5.86
N LEU A 47 -5.89 -1.05 5.13
CA LEU A 47 -4.54 -0.94 5.70
C LEU A 47 -4.22 0.47 6.21
N VAL A 48 -4.74 1.51 5.55
CA VAL A 48 -4.64 2.90 6.00
C VAL A 48 -5.52 3.14 7.24
N GLU A 49 -6.74 2.62 7.25
CA GLU A 49 -7.64 2.66 8.42
C GLU A 49 -7.06 1.93 9.63
N LYS A 50 -6.25 0.89 9.41
CA LYS A 50 -5.51 0.17 10.45
C LYS A 50 -4.20 0.87 10.88
N GLU A 51 -3.92 2.06 10.36
CA GLU A 51 -2.67 2.81 10.55
C GLU A 51 -1.39 2.05 10.11
N CYS A 52 -1.52 0.92 9.42
CA CYS A 52 -0.40 0.13 8.91
C CYS A 52 0.30 0.82 7.73
N LEU A 53 -0.39 1.71 7.03
CA LEU A 53 0.12 2.44 5.88
C LEU A 53 -0.27 3.92 5.98
N THR A 54 0.72 4.81 5.91
CA THR A 54 0.47 6.24 5.76
C THR A 54 0.58 6.62 4.29
N ARG A 55 -0.55 7.01 3.68
CA ARG A 55 -0.57 7.54 2.32
C ARG A 55 -0.01 8.98 2.32
N LYS A 56 1.28 9.13 2.06
CA LYS A 56 1.87 10.44 1.78
C LYS A 56 1.57 10.86 0.34
N LYS A 57 0.58 11.75 0.15
CA LYS A 57 0.38 12.44 -1.12
C LYS A 57 1.53 13.44 -1.26
N LYS A 58 2.53 13.15 -2.11
CA LYS A 58 3.64 14.09 -2.39
C LYS A 58 3.08 15.36 -3.06
N VAL A 59 2.71 16.33 -2.24
CA VAL A 59 3.11 17.72 -2.43
C VAL A 59 4.27 17.91 -1.44
N SER A 60 5.50 17.95 -1.93
CA SER A 60 6.66 18.28 -1.08
C SER A 60 6.43 19.64 -0.39
N PRO A 61 7.00 19.96 0.79
CA PRO A 61 8.11 19.30 1.49
C PRO A 61 7.75 19.00 2.95
N LEU A 62 7.74 17.75 3.42
CA LEU A 62 7.87 17.54 4.87
C LEU A 62 8.43 16.16 5.17
N PHE A 63 9.70 16.19 5.55
CA PHE A 63 10.36 15.26 6.46
C PHE A 63 9.38 14.55 7.38
N ILE A 64 9.46 13.22 7.48
CA ILE A 64 9.24 12.54 8.75
C ILE A 64 9.82 11.13 8.67
N ARG A 65 11.05 11.02 9.16
CA ARG A 65 11.45 9.93 10.04
C ARG A 65 10.53 9.98 11.27
N ARG A 66 10.05 8.83 11.77
CA ARG A 66 10.46 8.26 13.07
C ARG A 66 9.57 7.08 13.46
N PHE A 67 10.28 5.97 13.70
CA PHE A 67 9.97 4.70 14.40
C PHE A 67 8.79 3.87 13.93
#